data_AF-A0A433DHJ5-F1
#
_entry.id   AF-A0A433DHJ5-F1
#
_cell.length_a   1.000
_cell.length_b   1.000
_cell.length_c   1.000
_cell.angle_alpha   90.00
_cell.angle_beta   90.00
_cell.angle_gamma   90.00
#
_symmetry.space_group_name_H-M   'P 1'
#
loop_
_entity.id
_entity.type
_entity.pdbx_description
1 polymer ?
#
loop_
_entity_poly.entity_id
_entity_poly.type
_entity_poly.pdbx_seq_one_letter_code
_entity_poly.pdbx_strand_id
1 'polypeptide(L)'
;MSEERAHDYFDRKSSTWSIQGFMRECDLQPFDFKLDFYLKTLENIANREQGDRQNNARALLKRYKEASKNLFAGGFSGVTAAY
;
A
#
# COMPACT_ATOMS: atom_id res chain seq x y z
N MET A 1 18.17 13.21 -7.40
CA MET A 1 18.74 12.03 -6.71
C MET A 1 17.90 11.82 -5.45
N SER A 2 16.90 10.93 -5.36
CA SER A 2 16.67 9.66 -6.05
C SER A 2 15.17 9.32 -6.01
N GLU A 3 14.46 9.45 -7.13
CA GLU A 3 13.07 8.95 -7.29
C GLU A 3 13.03 7.50 -7.81
N GLU A 4 14.19 6.90 -8.06
CA GLU A 4 14.30 5.72 -8.92
C GLU A 4 14.01 4.39 -8.20
N ARG A 5 14.39 4.25 -6.92
CA ARG A 5 14.31 2.94 -6.23
C ARG A 5 12.90 2.42 -5.97
N ALA A 6 11.91 3.32 -5.87
CA ALA A 6 10.55 2.93 -5.52
C ALA A 6 9.81 2.27 -6.71
N HIS A 7 10.25 2.55 -7.94
CA HIS A 7 9.73 1.90 -9.14
C HIS A 7 10.18 0.42 -9.22
N ASP A 8 11.43 0.12 -8.87
CA ASP A 8 12.01 -1.23 -8.93
C ASP A 8 11.24 -2.27 -8.10
N TYR A 9 10.57 -1.83 -7.01
CA TYR A 9 9.74 -2.72 -6.19
C TYR A 9 8.59 -3.34 -7.01
N PHE A 10 7.99 -2.55 -7.90
CA PHE A 10 6.85 -2.96 -8.73
C PHE A 10 7.27 -3.69 -10.01
N ASP A 11 8.56 -3.79 -10.31
CA ASP A 11 9.05 -4.65 -11.41
C ASP A 11 9.03 -6.14 -11.04
N ARG A 12 8.88 -6.45 -9.75
CA ARG A 12 8.70 -7.80 -9.25
C ARG A 12 7.36 -8.38 -9.66
N LYS A 13 7.25 -9.71 -9.55
CA LYS A 13 5.98 -10.42 -9.76
C LYS A 13 4.88 -9.84 -8.89
N SER A 14 3.74 -9.48 -9.49
CA SER A 14 2.67 -8.78 -8.77
C SER A 14 2.16 -9.51 -7.53
N SER A 15 2.15 -10.84 -7.55
CA SER A 15 1.75 -11.67 -6.42
C SER A 15 2.61 -11.48 -5.15
N THR A 16 3.78 -10.86 -5.24
CA THR A 16 4.67 -10.62 -4.09
C THR A 16 4.56 -9.20 -3.52
N TRP A 17 3.76 -8.33 -4.12
CA TRP A 17 3.64 -6.95 -3.67
C TRP A 17 2.91 -6.86 -2.32
N SER A 18 3.45 -6.06 -1.41
CA SER A 18 2.86 -5.77 -0.11
C SER A 18 3.33 -4.41 0.41
N ILE A 19 2.47 -3.74 1.18
CA ILE A 19 2.83 -2.47 1.82
C ILE A 19 4.05 -2.63 2.75
N GLN A 20 4.12 -3.71 3.53
CA GLN A 20 5.25 -3.98 4.42
C GLN A 20 6.56 -4.24 3.66
N GLY A 21 6.49 -4.92 2.51
CA GLY A 21 7.64 -5.11 1.64
C GLY A 21 8.14 -3.77 1.10
N PHE A 22 7.23 -2.98 0.54
CA PHE A 22 7.57 -1.66 0.02
C PHE A 22 8.16 -0.74 1.08
N MET A 23 7.57 -0.68 2.28
CA MET A 23 8.02 0.22 3.35
C MET A 23 9.42 -0.09 3.88
N ARG A 24 9.84 -1.37 3.84
CA ARG A 24 11.18 -1.80 4.26
C ARG A 24 12.27 -1.40 3.26
N GLU A 25 11.93 -1.36 1.98
CA GLU A 25 12.90 -1.15 0.90
C GLU A 25 12.89 0.27 0.34
N CYS A 26 11.77 0.97 0.50
CA CYS A 26 11.63 2.36 0.07
C CYS A 26 12.40 3.28 1.03
N ASP A 27 13.36 4.03 0.51
CA ASP A 27 14.16 4.98 1.27
C ASP A 27 13.51 6.37 1.41
N LEU A 28 12.39 6.63 0.74
CA LEU A 28 11.74 7.95 0.73
C LEU A 28 11.33 8.36 2.15
N GLN A 29 11.55 9.59 2.57
CA GLN A 29 11.05 10.08 3.86
C GLN A 29 10.23 11.34 3.61
N PRO A 30 9.18 11.60 4.41
CA PRO A 30 8.71 10.88 5.60
C PRO A 30 7.81 9.66 5.30
N PHE A 31 7.41 8.91 6.34
CA PHE A 31 6.53 7.73 6.21
C PHE A 31 5.24 8.01 5.44
N ASP A 32 4.58 9.16 5.69
CA ASP A 32 3.36 9.53 5.00
C ASP A 32 3.57 9.68 3.49
N PHE A 33 4.74 10.18 3.08
CA PHE A 33 5.09 10.30 1.68
C PHE A 33 5.37 8.92 1.04
N LYS A 34 6.01 7.99 1.76
CA LYS A 34 6.14 6.59 1.29
C LYS A 34 4.78 5.98 1.04
N LEU A 35 3.84 6.19 1.96
CA LEU A 35 2.50 5.63 1.89
C LEU A 35 1.73 6.18 0.70
N ASP A 36 1.72 7.51 0.55
CA ASP A 36 1.07 8.18 -0.57
C ASP A 36 1.66 7.74 -1.91
N PHE A 37 3.00 7.64 -2.01
CA PHE A 37 3.67 7.15 -3.21
C PHE A 37 3.25 5.72 -3.56
N TYR A 38 3.22 4.82 -2.56
CA TYR A 38 2.80 3.43 -2.75
C TYR A 38 1.36 3.33 -3.29
N LEU A 39 0.44 4.09 -2.68
CA LEU A 39 -0.96 4.09 -3.08
C LEU A 39 -1.15 4.67 -4.49
N LYS A 40 -0.52 5.81 -4.79
CA LYS A 40 -0.56 6.43 -6.13
C LYS A 40 0.03 5.53 -7.21
N THR A 41 1.10 4.81 -6.91
CA THR A 41 1.69 3.86 -7.85
C THR A 41 0.75 2.70 -8.13
N LEU A 42 0.10 2.14 -7.10
CA LEU A 42 -0.93 1.12 -7.28
C LEU A 42 -2.13 1.62 -8.10
N GLU A 43 -2.60 2.85 -7.86
CA GLU A 43 -3.68 3.46 -8.65
C GLU A 43 -3.28 3.62 -10.12
N ASN A 44 -2.04 4.06 -10.37
CA ASN A 44 -1.51 4.20 -11.72
C ASN A 44 -1.47 2.84 -12.45
N ILE A 45 -0.96 1.79 -11.79
CA ILE A 45 -0.94 0.42 -12.33
C ILE A 45 -2.37 -0.08 -12.59
N ALA A 46 -3.29 0.12 -11.64
CA ALA A 46 -4.68 -0.31 -11.77
C ALA A 46 -5.43 0.36 -12.94
N ASN A 47 -5.02 1.58 -13.32
CA ASN A 47 -5.64 2.36 -14.37
C ASN A 47 -4.98 2.18 -15.74
N ARG A 48 -3.65 1.95 -15.80
CA ARG A 48 -2.88 1.95 -17.05
C ARG A 48 -2.44 0.57 -17.53
N GLU A 49 -2.22 -0.37 -16.63
CA GLU A 49 -1.76 -1.70 -17.00
C GLU A 49 -2.92 -2.69 -17.22
N GLN A 50 -2.61 -3.90 -17.68
CA GLN A 50 -3.56 -4.98 -17.95
C GLN A 50 -3.11 -6.30 -17.29
N GLY A 51 -4.04 -7.26 -17.19
CA GLY A 51 -3.74 -8.60 -16.69
C GLY A 51 -3.47 -8.66 -15.18
N ASP A 52 -2.54 -9.54 -14.79
CA ASP A 52 -2.30 -9.87 -13.38
C ASP A 52 -1.83 -8.68 -12.54
N ARG A 53 -1.06 -7.76 -13.14
CA ARG A 53 -0.59 -6.55 -12.45
C ARG A 53 -1.76 -5.62 -12.12
N GLN A 54 -2.65 -5.37 -13.09
CA GLN A 54 -3.86 -4.57 -12.88
C GLN A 54 -4.79 -5.20 -11.83
N ASN A 55 -5.06 -6.50 -11.97
CA ASN A 55 -5.95 -7.22 -11.05
C ASN A 55 -5.43 -7.21 -9.62
N ASN A 56 -4.12 -7.43 -9.45
CA ASN A 56 -3.49 -7.41 -8.13
C ASN A 56 -3.47 -6.01 -7.52
N ALA A 57 -3.16 -4.97 -8.31
CA ALA A 57 -3.20 -3.58 -7.84
C ALA A 57 -4.59 -3.19 -7.34
N ARG A 58 -5.65 -3.53 -8.10
CA ARG A 58 -7.05 -3.31 -7.68
C ARG A 58 -7.39 -4.08 -6.40
N ALA A 59 -6.95 -5.33 -6.28
CA ALA A 59 -7.18 -6.14 -5.09
C ALA A 59 -6.51 -5.54 -3.84
N LEU A 60 -5.27 -5.07 -3.96
CA LEU A 60 -4.55 -4.39 -2.87
C LEU A 60 -5.26 -3.10 -2.45
N LEU A 61 -5.59 -2.22 -3.41
CA LEU A 61 -6.32 -0.97 -3.13
C LEU A 61 -7.67 -1.22 -2.45
N LYS A 62 -8.42 -2.22 -2.92
CA LYS A 62 -9.69 -2.63 -2.30
C LYS A 62 -9.50 -3.07 -0.85
N ARG A 63 -8.52 -3.91 -0.56
CA ARG A 63 -8.21 -4.38 0.80
C ARG A 63 -7.87 -3.22 1.74
N TYR A 64 -7.05 -2.26 1.31
CA TYR A 64 -6.70 -1.11 2.15
C TYR A 64 -7.89 -0.19 2.40
N LYS A 65 -8.75 0.03 1.39
CA LYS A 65 -9.98 0.80 1.55
C LYS A 65 -10.95 0.12 2.52
N GLU A 66 -11.08 -1.21 2.48
CA GLU A 66 -11.89 -1.98 3.42
C GLU A 66 -11.32 -1.94 4.84
N ALA A 67 -10.00 -2.10 4.99
CA ALA A 67 -9.34 -1.98 6.29
C ALA A 67 -9.55 -0.60 6.92
N SER A 68 -9.46 0.47 6.12
CA SER A 68 -9.76 1.84 6.56
C SER A 68 -11.20 1.97 7.05
N LYS A 69 -12.18 1.48 6.27
CA LYS A 69 -13.59 1.48 6.68
C LYS A 69 -13.81 0.72 7.99
N ASN A 70 -13.18 -0.44 8.16
CA ASN A 70 -13.33 -1.25 9.37
C ASN A 70 -12.74 -0.55 10.60
N LEU A 71 -11.63 0.19 10.44
CA LEU A 71 -11.04 0.98 11.53
C LEU A 71 -11.97 2.09 12.03
N PHE A 72 -12.76 2.71 11.15
CA PHE A 72 -13.70 3.76 11.52
C PHE A 72 -15.11 3.25 11.87
N ALA A 73 -15.48 2.04 11.42
CA ALA A 73 -16.77 1.41 11.74
C ALA A 73 -16.74 0.65 13.07
N GLY A 74 -15.59 0.14 13.49
CA GLY A 74 -15.38 -0.45 14.81
C GLY A 74 -14.91 0.61 15.79
N GLY A 75 -15.83 1.30 16.47
CA GLY A 75 -15.48 2.12 17.61
C GLY A 75 -14.59 1.33 18.58
N PHE A 76 -13.50 1.93 19.06
CA PHE A 76 -12.63 1.34 20.08
C PHE A 76 -13.45 0.84 21.27
N SER A 77 -13.75 -0.45 21.30
CA SER A 77 -14.19 -1.18 22.47
C SER A 77 -13.07 -2.15 22.79
N GLY A 78 -12.24 -1.80 23.76
CA GLY A 78 -11.25 -2.70 24.32
C GLY A 78 -9.83 -2.16 24.34
N VAL A 79 -9.60 -1.12 25.14
CA VAL A 79 -8.60 -1.19 26.23
C VAL A 79 -9.12 -0.29 27.37
N THR A 80 -9.91 -0.85 28.27
CA THR A 80 -10.00 -0.30 29.64
C THR A 80 -8.76 -0.71 30.40
N ALA A 81 -8.25 0.25 31.16
CA ALA A 81 -7.05 0.24 31.97
C ALA A 81 -6.85 -1.02 32.84
N ALA A 82 -5.59 -1.43 32.94
CA ALA A 82 -5.03 -2.03 34.14
C ALA A 82 -3.51 -1.77 34.17
N TYR A 83 -3.13 -0.64 34.76
CA TYR A 83 -1.88 -0.46 35.50
C TYR A 83 -2.18 0.46 36.68
#